data_AF-A0AA36B4H3-F1
#
_entry.id   AF-A0AA36B4H3-F1
#
_cell.length_a   1.000
_cell.length_b   1.000
_cell.length_c   1.000
_cell.angle_alpha   90.00
_cell.angle_beta   90.00
_cell.angle_gamma   90.00
#
_symmetry.space_group_name_H-M   'P 1'
#
loop_
_entity.id
_entity.type
_entity.pdbx_description
1 polymer ?
#
loop_
_entity_poly.entity_id
_entity_poly.type
_entity_poly.pdbx_seq_one_letter_code
_entity_poly.pdbx_strand_id
1 'polypeptide(L)'
;MQTLSKTQKSRERDRQRQLRKWQKQFGKRLQENKQKAPVKNRDASVQVRETWQVVEDMDFPRLSKLSLPGIEPPEDLLLCGKMEFYDKSYDRVTTKNERPLKRINRIFHKVTTTDDPIIRQLAKNQGNVFATDSILATLMCSTRSTYSWDIIVQRVGNKLFFDKRDESEFDLLTVSETANEPPQEEGASSINFPHNLALEATFINHNFSQQVLKMGDEKYEFDKPNPFAGEDDDSVVASVGYRYRKYNLGNDIELIVRCEHDAVMYGPNGDLQFINIKTLNEWDARYSGGVDWRSKLDIQRGAVLATELKNNSCKLSKWTICSLLSGSDQIKFGYVSRVHYRDSANHVILGTQQFKPTEFANQINLSMDNAWGILRCIIDTCMKLKEGKYLIMKDPNKSVIRIYDIPDNTFETDDEEEEEDDDEEEEEEDEPEA
;
A
#
# COMPACT_ATOMS: atom_id res chain seq x y z
N MET A 1 -31.92 47.20 49.85
CA MET A 1 -31.60 45.88 49.27
C MET A 1 -32.68 44.88 49.68
N GLN A 2 -33.48 44.35 48.76
CA GLN A 2 -34.45 43.30 49.09
C GLN A 2 -33.77 41.93 49.08
N THR A 3 -33.92 41.17 50.17
CA THR A 3 -33.32 39.85 50.35
C THR A 3 -34.24 38.76 49.79
N LEU A 4 -33.91 38.22 48.62
CA LEU A 4 -34.63 37.11 47.99
C LEU A 4 -34.78 35.90 48.95
N SER A 5 -35.97 35.31 49.00
CA SER A 5 -36.26 34.17 49.87
C SER A 5 -35.48 32.92 49.44
N LYS A 6 -35.31 31.95 50.36
CA LYS A 6 -34.60 30.68 50.07
C LYS A 6 -35.17 29.97 48.84
N THR A 7 -36.50 30.00 48.66
CA THR A 7 -37.21 29.37 47.54
C THR A 7 -36.96 30.08 46.21
N GLN A 8 -36.88 31.42 46.21
CA GLN A 8 -36.54 32.20 45.01
C GLN A 8 -35.08 31.95 44.59
N LYS A 9 -34.13 31.96 45.54
CA LYS A 9 -32.72 31.65 45.28
C LYS A 9 -32.50 30.23 44.74
N SER A 10 -33.34 29.26 45.12
CA SER A 10 -33.29 27.91 44.55
C SER A 10 -33.74 27.89 43.09
N ARG A 11 -34.90 28.47 42.78
CA ARG A 11 -35.42 28.57 41.41
C ARG A 11 -34.45 29.29 40.47
N GLU A 12 -33.78 30.32 40.95
CA GLU A 12 -32.78 31.07 40.17
C GLU A 12 -31.51 30.25 39.90
N ARG A 13 -31.03 29.48 40.89
CA ARG A 13 -29.93 28.50 40.69
C ARG A 13 -30.29 27.41 39.67
N ASP A 14 -31.51 26.89 39.70
CA ASP A 14 -31.95 25.87 38.74
C ASP A 14 -32.12 26.45 37.33
N ARG A 15 -32.62 27.69 37.21
CA ARG A 15 -32.66 28.41 35.92
C ARG A 15 -31.27 28.66 35.35
N GLN A 16 -30.30 29.06 36.19
CA GLN A 16 -28.88 29.17 35.78
C GLN A 16 -28.25 27.82 35.41
N ARG A 17 -28.59 26.72 36.12
CA ARG A 17 -28.14 25.37 35.76
C ARG A 17 -28.71 24.91 34.42
N GLN A 18 -29.99 25.18 34.14
CA GLN A 18 -30.61 24.89 32.85
C GLN A 18 -30.00 25.72 31.73
N LEU A 19 -29.78 27.03 31.92
CA LEU A 19 -29.09 27.89 30.96
C LEU A 19 -27.66 27.42 30.66
N ARG A 20 -26.88 27.02 31.68
CA ARG A 20 -25.54 26.44 31.49
C ARG A 20 -25.56 25.08 30.79
N LYS A 21 -26.57 24.23 31.04
CA LYS A 21 -26.76 22.98 30.28
C LYS A 21 -27.08 23.28 28.81
N TRP A 22 -28.01 24.21 28.56
CA TRP A 22 -28.41 24.62 27.22
C TRP A 22 -27.25 25.24 26.44
N GLN A 23 -26.46 26.14 27.04
CA GLN A 23 -25.22 26.67 26.46
C GLN A 23 -24.19 25.58 26.16
N LYS A 24 -23.98 24.60 27.06
CA LYS A 24 -23.09 23.45 26.77
C LYS A 24 -23.60 22.59 25.62
N GLN A 25 -24.92 22.44 25.49
CA GLN A 25 -25.55 21.62 24.45
C GLN A 25 -25.55 22.34 23.09
N PHE A 26 -25.75 23.66 23.07
CA PHE A 26 -25.57 24.51 21.89
C PHE A 26 -24.09 24.60 21.48
N GLY A 27 -23.17 24.72 22.44
CA GLY A 27 -21.73 24.68 22.21
C GLY A 27 -21.28 23.35 21.59
N LYS A 28 -21.76 22.22 22.12
CA LYS A 28 -21.56 20.90 21.50
C LYS A 28 -22.11 20.84 20.08
N ARG A 29 -23.34 21.28 19.83
CA ARG A 29 -23.92 21.32 18.47
C ARG A 29 -23.15 22.23 17.50
N LEU A 30 -22.63 23.37 17.96
CA LEU A 30 -21.76 24.22 17.14
C LEU A 30 -20.41 23.55 16.85
N GLN A 31 -19.89 22.78 17.80
CA GLN A 31 -18.62 22.06 17.66
C GLN A 31 -18.77 20.82 16.76
N GLU A 32 -19.88 20.09 16.88
CA GLU A 32 -20.30 19.00 15.99
C GLU A 32 -20.58 19.51 14.56
N ASN A 33 -21.17 20.70 14.39
CA ASN A 33 -21.30 21.33 13.07
C ASN A 33 -19.99 21.93 12.53
N LYS A 34 -19.05 22.36 13.38
CA LYS A 34 -17.69 22.75 12.94
C LYS A 34 -16.82 21.54 12.56
N GLN A 35 -17.06 20.37 13.15
CA GLN A 35 -16.48 19.09 12.73
C GLN A 35 -17.06 18.58 11.39
N LYS A 36 -18.13 19.20 10.89
CA LYS A 36 -18.64 19.03 9.53
C LYS A 36 -18.13 20.12 8.58
N ALA A 37 -16.83 20.42 8.65
CA ALA A 37 -16.16 20.83 7.43
C ALA A 37 -16.37 19.68 6.42
N PRO A 38 -16.92 19.93 5.21
CA PRO A 38 -17.06 18.86 4.24
C PRO A 38 -15.65 18.33 3.95
N VAL A 39 -15.44 17.03 4.16
CA VAL A 39 -14.22 16.36 3.68
C VAL A 39 -14.16 16.65 2.18
N LYS A 40 -13.09 17.32 1.75
CA LYS A 40 -12.92 17.72 0.35
C LYS A 40 -13.07 16.48 -0.53
N ASN A 41 -13.73 16.64 -1.69
CA ASN A 41 -13.79 15.56 -2.67
C ASN A 41 -12.37 15.11 -2.96
N ARG A 42 -12.14 13.79 -2.89
CA ARG A 42 -10.86 13.19 -3.23
C ARG A 42 -10.74 13.07 -4.74
N ASP A 43 -9.51 13.13 -5.21
CA ASP A 43 -9.18 12.98 -6.61
C ASP A 43 -9.20 11.49 -7.01
N ALA A 44 -9.59 11.21 -8.26
CA ALA A 44 -9.52 9.87 -8.82
C ALA A 44 -8.07 9.54 -9.20
N SER A 45 -7.67 8.27 -9.11
CA SER A 45 -6.33 7.83 -9.51
C SER A 45 -6.11 7.92 -11.04
N VAL A 46 -7.20 7.98 -11.82
CA VAL A 46 -7.20 8.29 -13.24
C VAL A 46 -8.47 9.04 -13.64
N GLN A 47 -8.37 9.90 -14.64
CA GLN A 47 -9.52 10.59 -15.22
C GLN A 47 -10.29 9.65 -16.16
N VAL A 48 -11.53 9.31 -15.76
CA VAL A 48 -12.45 8.51 -16.58
C VAL A 48 -12.84 9.29 -17.83
N ARG A 49 -12.60 8.70 -19.01
CA ARG A 49 -12.96 9.26 -20.33
C ARG A 49 -14.41 8.91 -20.69
N GLU A 50 -15.05 9.72 -21.53
CA GLU A 50 -16.45 9.49 -21.98
C GLU A 50 -16.63 8.20 -22.79
N THR A 51 -15.56 7.68 -23.40
CA THR A 51 -15.57 6.44 -24.18
C THR A 51 -15.56 5.17 -23.33
N TRP A 52 -15.25 5.25 -22.04
CA TRP A 52 -15.14 4.09 -21.15
C TRP A 52 -16.52 3.61 -20.70
N GLN A 53 -16.81 2.32 -20.87
CA GLN A 53 -18.11 1.75 -20.51
C GLN A 53 -18.04 1.06 -19.15
N VAL A 54 -18.98 1.37 -18.25
CA VAL A 54 -19.08 0.67 -16.96
C VAL A 54 -19.67 -0.73 -17.19
N VAL A 55 -18.89 -1.76 -16.83
CA VAL A 55 -19.24 -3.18 -16.98
C VAL A 55 -19.95 -3.72 -15.74
N GLU A 56 -19.41 -3.45 -14.54
CA GLU A 56 -19.93 -3.92 -13.26
C GLU A 56 -19.56 -2.94 -12.13
N ASP A 57 -20.53 -2.64 -11.25
CA ASP A 57 -20.36 -1.86 -10.02
C ASP A 57 -20.46 -2.79 -8.80
N MET A 58 -19.38 -2.91 -8.02
CA MET A 58 -19.32 -3.75 -6.82
C MET A 58 -19.17 -2.90 -5.55
N ASP A 59 -20.25 -2.77 -4.78
CA ASP A 59 -20.24 -2.02 -3.52
C ASP A 59 -19.54 -2.77 -2.38
N PHE A 60 -18.94 -2.03 -1.43
CA PHE A 60 -18.20 -2.63 -0.33
C PHE A 60 -19.09 -3.52 0.58
N PRO A 61 -20.37 -3.19 0.87
CA PRO A 61 -21.29 -4.09 1.59
C PRO A 61 -21.54 -5.46 0.93
N ARG A 62 -21.51 -5.57 -0.40
CA ARG A 62 -21.52 -6.85 -1.14
C ARG A 62 -20.19 -7.57 -0.96
N LEU A 63 -19.07 -6.89 -1.27
CA LEU A 63 -17.71 -7.45 -1.22
C LEU A 63 -17.35 -7.99 0.18
N SER A 64 -17.76 -7.28 1.24
CA SER A 64 -17.47 -7.64 2.64
C SER A 64 -18.21 -8.90 3.13
N LYS A 65 -19.13 -9.45 2.32
CA LYS A 65 -19.87 -10.69 2.61
C LYS A 65 -19.38 -11.88 1.79
N LEU A 66 -18.49 -11.66 0.83
CA LEU A 66 -17.91 -12.74 0.03
C LEU A 66 -17.01 -13.61 0.92
N SER A 67 -16.94 -14.90 0.59
CA SER A 67 -16.07 -15.85 1.28
C SER A 67 -15.74 -17.01 0.34
N LEU A 68 -14.46 -17.36 0.25
CA LEU A 68 -13.95 -18.54 -0.42
C LEU A 68 -13.00 -19.27 0.55
N PRO A 69 -13.54 -20.13 1.44
CA PRO A 69 -12.74 -20.93 2.36
C PRO A 69 -12.13 -22.15 1.65
N GLY A 70 -11.14 -22.78 2.30
CA GLY A 70 -10.61 -24.07 1.85
C GLY A 70 -9.63 -23.99 0.67
N ILE A 71 -9.03 -22.83 0.41
CA ILE A 71 -7.90 -22.70 -0.51
C ILE A 71 -6.72 -23.55 0.01
N GLU A 72 -6.23 -24.45 -0.84
CA GLU A 72 -5.09 -25.31 -0.52
C GLU A 72 -3.77 -24.51 -0.45
N PRO A 73 -2.75 -25.01 0.27
CA PRO A 73 -1.41 -24.44 0.21
C PRO A 73 -0.90 -24.38 -1.24
N PRO A 74 -0.23 -23.29 -1.66
CA PRO A 74 0.22 -23.13 -3.02
C PRO A 74 1.42 -24.04 -3.34
N GLU A 75 1.56 -24.35 -4.64
CA GLU A 75 2.77 -24.94 -5.21
C GLU A 75 3.78 -23.82 -5.53
N ASP A 76 5.03 -23.98 -5.12
CA ASP A 76 6.11 -23.08 -5.53
C ASP A 76 6.64 -23.51 -6.91
N LEU A 77 6.59 -22.60 -7.88
CA LEU A 77 7.02 -22.87 -9.26
C LEU A 77 8.47 -22.46 -9.51
N LEU A 78 8.90 -21.34 -8.90
CA LEU A 78 10.25 -20.82 -9.05
C LEU A 78 10.62 -19.90 -7.89
N LEU A 79 11.89 -19.97 -7.46
CA LEU A 79 12.49 -19.13 -6.43
C LEU A 79 13.67 -18.35 -7.06
N CYS A 80 13.70 -17.03 -6.89
CA CYS A 80 14.66 -16.15 -7.56
C CYS A 80 15.18 -15.04 -6.65
N GLY A 81 16.42 -14.60 -6.83
CA GLY A 81 17.00 -13.48 -6.10
C GLY A 81 17.77 -13.87 -4.84
N LYS A 82 18.18 -12.86 -4.08
CA LYS A 82 19.15 -12.96 -2.99
C LYS A 82 18.76 -12.05 -1.84
N MET A 83 18.83 -12.59 -0.63
CA MET A 83 18.40 -11.90 0.60
C MET A 83 19.56 -11.75 1.59
N GLU A 84 19.73 -10.54 2.12
CA GLU A 84 20.64 -10.29 3.24
C GLU A 84 20.01 -10.76 4.57
N PHE A 85 20.84 -11.11 5.54
CA PHE A 85 20.36 -11.53 6.86
C PHE A 85 19.98 -10.32 7.72
N TYR A 86 18.86 -10.44 8.45
CA TYR A 86 18.41 -9.43 9.41
C TYR A 86 19.37 -9.28 10.60
N ASP A 87 19.74 -8.04 10.91
CA ASP A 87 20.51 -7.71 12.11
C ASP A 87 19.60 -7.60 13.36
N LYS A 88 19.59 -8.68 14.15
CA LYS A 88 18.95 -8.74 15.48
C LYS A 88 19.44 -7.70 16.49
N SER A 89 20.46 -6.88 16.19
CA SER A 89 20.78 -5.70 17.01
C SER A 89 19.69 -4.62 16.94
N TYR A 90 18.90 -4.55 15.86
CA TYR A 90 17.78 -3.63 15.74
C TYR A 90 16.58 -4.00 16.62
N ASP A 91 16.41 -5.28 16.97
CA ASP A 91 15.40 -5.72 17.96
C ASP A 91 15.69 -5.20 19.40
N ARG A 92 16.85 -4.57 19.63
CA ARG A 92 17.24 -3.91 20.89
C ARG A 92 17.13 -2.39 20.84
N VAL A 93 16.54 -1.82 19.79
CA VAL A 93 16.26 -0.38 19.69
C VAL A 93 14.95 -0.05 20.43
N THR A 94 15.01 1.01 21.23
CA THR A 94 13.94 1.56 22.07
C THR A 94 13.94 3.08 21.95
N THR A 95 12.94 3.78 22.49
CA THR A 95 12.87 5.24 22.39
C THR A 95 13.98 5.98 23.15
N LYS A 96 14.77 5.26 23.96
CA LYS A 96 15.93 5.77 24.72
C LYS A 96 17.28 5.54 24.05
N ASN A 97 17.34 4.67 23.05
CA ASN A 97 18.54 4.37 22.25
C ASN A 97 18.17 4.31 20.76
N GLU A 98 17.38 5.31 20.33
CA GLU A 98 16.97 5.48 18.93
C GLU A 98 18.19 5.53 17.99
N ARG A 99 18.02 5.04 16.76
CA ARG A 99 19.07 5.06 15.72
C ARG A 99 18.64 5.98 14.58
N PRO A 100 19.50 6.88 14.07
CA PRO A 100 19.20 7.64 12.86
C PRO A 100 18.85 6.71 11.69
N LEU A 101 17.78 7.04 10.96
CA LEU A 101 17.54 6.45 9.65
C LEU A 101 18.58 7.03 8.69
N LYS A 102 19.25 6.16 7.93
CA LYS A 102 20.25 6.52 6.93
C LYS A 102 19.61 6.47 5.56
N ARG A 103 20.03 7.35 4.65
CA ARG A 103 19.76 7.18 3.22
C ARG A 103 20.63 6.05 2.69
N ILE A 104 20.01 5.11 1.99
CA ILE A 104 20.63 3.93 1.42
C ILE A 104 20.30 3.89 -0.07
N ASN A 105 21.33 3.83 -0.90
CA ASN A 105 21.15 3.76 -2.35
C ASN A 105 21.13 2.28 -2.78
N ARG A 106 19.94 1.78 -3.13
CA ARG A 106 19.71 0.43 -3.65
C ARG A 106 18.67 0.50 -4.76
N ILE A 107 18.78 -0.36 -5.77
CA ILE A 107 17.79 -0.46 -6.84
C ILE A 107 16.60 -1.30 -6.35
N PHE A 108 15.39 -0.74 -6.44
CA PHE A 108 14.13 -1.40 -6.10
C PHE A 108 13.31 -1.60 -7.38
N HIS A 109 13.32 -2.82 -7.90
CA HIS A 109 12.55 -3.18 -9.09
C HIS A 109 11.06 -3.22 -8.78
N LYS A 110 10.27 -2.48 -9.55
CA LYS A 110 8.82 -2.32 -9.40
C LYS A 110 8.03 -2.92 -10.57
N VAL A 111 8.65 -3.82 -11.32
CA VAL A 111 8.14 -4.44 -12.57
C VAL A 111 6.74 -5.00 -12.39
N THR A 112 5.83 -4.66 -13.33
CA THR A 112 4.44 -5.15 -13.34
C THR A 112 4.36 -6.64 -13.77
N THR A 113 3.15 -7.17 -13.98
CA THR A 113 2.89 -8.58 -14.28
C THR A 113 3.26 -8.95 -15.70
N THR A 114 2.93 -8.13 -16.70
CA THR A 114 3.19 -8.41 -18.12
C THR A 114 4.66 -8.23 -18.51
N ASP A 115 5.37 -7.29 -17.89
CA ASP A 115 6.81 -7.10 -18.12
C ASP A 115 7.67 -8.21 -17.51
N ASP A 116 7.18 -8.91 -16.49
CA ASP A 116 7.93 -9.95 -15.81
C ASP A 116 8.27 -11.12 -16.76
N PRO A 117 9.56 -11.40 -17.04
CA PRO A 117 9.95 -12.43 -18.00
C PRO A 117 9.61 -13.84 -17.53
N ILE A 118 9.58 -14.08 -16.22
CA ILE A 118 9.20 -15.36 -15.62
C ILE A 118 7.69 -15.55 -15.74
N ILE A 119 6.87 -14.53 -15.48
CA ILE A 119 5.41 -14.62 -15.70
C ILE A 119 5.11 -14.86 -17.18
N ARG A 120 5.75 -14.12 -18.10
CA ARG A 120 5.63 -14.36 -19.55
C ARG A 120 6.04 -15.77 -19.97
N GLN A 121 7.03 -16.39 -19.31
CA GLN A 121 7.41 -17.78 -19.55
C GLN A 121 6.40 -18.77 -18.97
N LEU A 122 5.96 -18.59 -17.72
CA LEU A 122 4.99 -19.44 -17.05
C LEU A 122 3.65 -19.44 -17.80
N ALA A 123 3.20 -18.27 -18.23
CA ALA A 123 1.97 -18.07 -18.97
C ALA A 123 1.91 -18.80 -20.33
N LYS A 124 3.04 -19.27 -20.88
CA LYS A 124 3.03 -20.15 -22.07
C LYS A 124 2.56 -21.57 -21.74
N ASN A 125 2.76 -22.03 -20.50
CA ASN A 125 2.70 -23.45 -20.14
C ASN A 125 1.63 -23.79 -19.08
N GLN A 126 1.37 -22.91 -18.11
CA GLN A 126 0.45 -23.16 -16.98
C GLN A 126 -0.15 -21.86 -16.42
N GLY A 127 -1.23 -21.98 -15.65
CA GLY A 127 -1.94 -20.81 -15.11
C GLY A 127 -2.89 -20.14 -16.11
N ASN A 128 -3.90 -19.47 -15.58
CA ASN A 128 -4.81 -18.62 -16.35
C ASN A 128 -5.13 -17.27 -15.69
N VAL A 129 -4.64 -17.02 -14.48
CA VAL A 129 -4.65 -15.69 -13.87
C VAL A 129 -3.23 -15.35 -13.41
N PHE A 130 -2.74 -14.17 -13.75
CA PHE A 130 -1.38 -13.73 -13.44
C PHE A 130 -1.42 -12.36 -12.75
N ALA A 131 -0.63 -12.20 -11.69
CA ALA A 131 -0.52 -10.96 -10.92
C ALA A 131 0.78 -10.88 -10.09
N THR A 132 1.09 -9.69 -9.57
CA THR A 132 2.02 -9.52 -8.43
C THR A 132 1.26 -9.51 -7.10
N ASP A 133 1.94 -9.82 -5.99
CA ASP A 133 1.34 -9.81 -4.66
C ASP A 133 0.80 -8.43 -4.25
N SER A 134 1.43 -7.32 -4.66
CA SER A 134 0.99 -5.95 -4.42
C SER A 134 -0.34 -5.60 -5.11
N ILE A 135 -0.55 -6.12 -6.33
CA ILE A 135 -1.77 -6.00 -7.11
C ILE A 135 -2.88 -6.84 -6.45
N LEU A 136 -2.60 -8.10 -6.14
CA LEU A 136 -3.58 -8.96 -5.44
C LEU A 136 -3.96 -8.41 -4.08
N ALA A 137 -3.00 -7.93 -3.29
CA ALA A 137 -3.26 -7.36 -1.97
C ALA A 137 -4.19 -6.14 -2.05
N THR A 138 -4.07 -5.32 -3.09
CA THR A 138 -4.93 -4.16 -3.33
C THR A 138 -6.36 -4.59 -3.69
N LEU A 139 -6.54 -5.61 -4.54
CA LEU A 139 -7.86 -6.18 -4.85
C LEU A 139 -8.50 -6.83 -3.61
N MET A 140 -7.74 -7.68 -2.91
CA MET A 140 -8.17 -8.45 -1.76
C MET A 140 -8.60 -7.60 -0.56
N CYS A 141 -7.96 -6.45 -0.30
CA CYS A 141 -8.36 -5.52 0.76
C CYS A 141 -9.05 -4.25 0.26
N SER A 142 -9.57 -4.25 -0.98
CA SER A 142 -10.29 -3.14 -1.62
C SER A 142 -11.30 -2.44 -0.71
N THR A 143 -12.06 -3.20 0.08
CA THR A 143 -13.06 -2.73 1.05
C THR A 143 -12.52 -1.87 2.19
N ARG A 144 -11.20 -1.85 2.42
CA ARG A 144 -10.52 -1.01 3.43
C ARG A 144 -9.94 0.27 2.87
N SER A 145 -9.88 0.42 1.54
CA SER A 145 -9.32 1.61 0.90
C SER A 145 -10.24 2.82 1.06
N THR A 146 -9.65 3.99 1.26
CA THR A 146 -10.33 5.30 1.25
C THR A 146 -9.89 6.15 0.06
N TYR A 147 -8.62 6.11 -0.33
CA TYR A 147 -8.13 6.79 -1.54
C TYR A 147 -8.41 5.97 -2.80
N SER A 148 -8.48 6.65 -3.96
CA SER A 148 -8.67 6.02 -5.27
C SER A 148 -7.42 5.25 -5.69
N TRP A 149 -7.62 4.19 -6.45
CA TRP A 149 -6.59 3.36 -7.06
C TRP A 149 -7.21 2.68 -8.27
N ASP A 150 -6.37 2.31 -9.23
CA ASP A 150 -6.75 1.56 -10.41
C ASP A 150 -5.76 0.44 -10.73
N ILE A 151 -6.27 -0.61 -11.39
CA ILE A 151 -5.56 -1.81 -11.82
C ILE A 151 -6.05 -2.12 -13.24
N ILE A 152 -5.13 -2.30 -14.18
CA ILE A 152 -5.43 -2.74 -15.55
C ILE A 152 -5.66 -4.25 -15.51
N VAL A 153 -6.63 -4.73 -16.30
CA VAL A 153 -6.83 -6.16 -16.55
C VAL A 153 -6.84 -6.39 -18.04
N GLN A 154 -5.82 -7.09 -18.55
CA GLN A 154 -5.79 -7.50 -19.94
C GLN A 154 -6.29 -8.95 -20.05
N ARG A 155 -7.29 -9.17 -20.89
CA ARG A 155 -7.78 -10.52 -21.21
C ARG A 155 -7.35 -10.95 -22.61
N VAL A 156 -6.60 -12.03 -22.67
CA VAL A 156 -6.12 -12.66 -23.92
C VAL A 156 -6.48 -14.14 -23.88
N GLY A 157 -7.35 -14.57 -24.80
CA GLY A 157 -7.99 -15.88 -24.78
C GLY A 157 -8.70 -16.18 -23.44
N ASN A 158 -8.27 -17.28 -22.82
CA ASN A 158 -8.72 -17.72 -21.50
C ASN A 158 -7.75 -17.29 -20.37
N LYS A 159 -6.97 -16.22 -20.55
CA LYS A 159 -5.98 -15.73 -19.56
C LYS A 159 -6.28 -14.29 -19.15
N LEU A 160 -6.09 -14.00 -17.86
CA LEU A 160 -6.14 -12.67 -17.28
C LEU A 160 -4.77 -12.26 -16.75
N PHE A 161 -4.31 -11.09 -17.15
CA PHE A 161 -3.14 -10.42 -16.57
C PHE A 161 -3.63 -9.20 -15.81
N PHE A 162 -3.31 -9.11 -14.52
CA PHE A 162 -3.61 -7.95 -13.69
C PHE A 162 -2.35 -7.10 -13.56
N ASP A 163 -2.39 -5.88 -14.07
CA ASP A 163 -1.27 -4.96 -14.16
C ASP A 163 -1.54 -3.62 -13.46
N LYS A 164 -0.48 -2.87 -13.19
CA LYS A 164 -0.54 -1.48 -12.74
C LYS A 164 0.02 -0.57 -13.85
N ARG A 165 -0.30 0.71 -13.80
CA ARG A 165 0.34 1.73 -14.66
C ARG A 165 1.66 2.15 -14.04
N ASP A 166 2.74 2.23 -14.81
CA ASP A 166 4.06 2.63 -14.28
C ASP A 166 4.08 4.10 -13.83
N GLU A 167 3.45 4.98 -14.60
CA GLU A 167 3.26 6.41 -14.27
C GLU A 167 2.21 6.66 -13.15
N SER A 168 1.86 5.67 -12.34
CA SER A 168 0.88 5.82 -11.26
C SER A 168 1.50 5.80 -9.85
N GLU A 169 0.80 6.42 -8.91
CA GLU A 169 1.15 6.41 -7.49
C GLU A 169 0.90 5.05 -6.80
N PHE A 170 0.70 3.95 -7.55
CA PHE A 170 0.28 2.64 -7.01
C PHE A 170 1.22 2.10 -5.92
N ASP A 171 2.54 2.30 -6.10
CA ASP A 171 3.57 1.86 -5.16
C ASP A 171 3.86 2.89 -4.04
N LEU A 172 3.12 4.02 -3.98
CA LEU A 172 3.27 4.97 -2.89
C LEU A 172 2.50 4.50 -1.64
N LEU A 173 3.13 4.65 -0.47
CA LEU A 173 2.58 4.19 0.79
C LEU A 173 1.68 5.26 1.40
N THR A 174 0.36 5.08 1.30
CA THR A 174 -0.63 6.01 1.88
C THR A 174 -0.38 6.26 3.37
N VAL A 175 -0.58 7.50 3.83
CA VAL A 175 -0.36 7.90 5.23
C VAL A 175 -1.66 8.44 5.83
N SER A 176 -2.07 7.84 6.95
CA SER A 176 -3.26 8.23 7.71
C SER A 176 -4.57 8.19 6.88
N GLU A 177 -4.61 7.37 5.82
CA GLU A 177 -5.70 7.22 4.86
C GLU A 177 -7.06 6.88 5.49
N THR A 178 -7.06 6.00 6.49
CA THR A 178 -8.28 5.51 7.17
C THR A 178 -8.48 6.18 8.53
N ALA A 179 -7.74 7.25 8.80
CA ALA A 179 -7.92 8.06 10.00
C ALA A 179 -9.30 8.74 10.03
N ASN A 180 -9.76 9.15 11.22
CA ASN A 180 -11.03 9.87 11.34
C ASN A 180 -11.00 11.20 10.57
N GLU A 181 -9.84 11.86 10.60
CA GLU A 181 -9.54 13.07 9.86
C GLU A 181 -8.26 12.74 9.06
N PRO A 182 -8.35 12.26 7.80
CA PRO A 182 -7.17 12.04 6.95
C PRO A 182 -6.52 13.37 6.56
N PRO A 183 -5.22 13.41 6.22
CA PRO A 183 -4.50 14.64 5.86
C PRO A 183 -5.21 15.43 4.75
N GLN A 184 -5.41 16.74 4.97
CA GLN A 184 -6.08 17.68 4.04
C GLN A 184 -5.27 18.95 3.78
N GLU A 185 -3.99 18.99 4.15
CA GLU A 185 -3.13 20.13 3.78
C GLU A 185 -3.00 20.19 2.25
N GLU A 186 -2.99 21.40 1.68
CA GLU A 186 -2.96 21.62 0.23
C GLU A 186 -1.68 22.33 -0.21
N GLY A 187 -1.32 22.13 -1.48
CA GLY A 187 -0.14 22.71 -2.12
C GLY A 187 1.10 21.83 -1.99
N ALA A 188 1.79 21.61 -3.12
CA ALA A 188 3.01 20.80 -3.19
C ALA A 188 4.15 21.29 -2.28
N SER A 189 4.08 22.54 -1.80
CA SER A 189 5.01 23.11 -0.82
C SER A 189 4.77 22.64 0.63
N SER A 190 3.63 22.04 0.96
CA SER A 190 3.43 21.47 2.31
C SER A 190 4.06 20.08 2.41
N ILE A 191 4.94 19.90 3.39
CA ILE A 191 5.51 18.60 3.77
C ILE A 191 4.48 17.60 4.34
N ASN A 192 3.22 18.03 4.54
CA ASN A 192 2.11 17.22 5.02
C ASN A 192 0.98 17.05 3.98
N PHE A 193 1.18 17.54 2.75
CA PHE A 193 0.32 17.20 1.61
C PHE A 193 0.30 15.67 1.43
N PRO A 194 -0.84 14.99 1.19
CA PRO A 194 -0.93 13.53 1.15
C PRO A 194 0.11 12.85 0.24
N HIS A 195 0.36 13.40 -0.94
CA HIS A 195 1.39 12.90 -1.88
C HIS A 195 2.79 12.99 -1.28
N ASN A 196 3.17 14.14 -0.69
CA ASN A 196 4.48 14.33 -0.06
C ASN A 196 4.67 13.40 1.15
N LEU A 197 3.62 13.16 1.94
CA LEU A 197 3.64 12.15 3.01
C LEU A 197 3.82 10.73 2.47
N ALA A 198 3.23 10.41 1.30
CA ALA A 198 3.34 9.10 0.68
C ALA A 198 4.75 8.87 0.09
N LEU A 199 5.34 9.89 -0.57
CA LEU A 199 6.74 9.90 -0.99
C LEU A 199 7.68 9.69 0.21
N GLU A 200 7.50 10.43 1.30
CA GLU A 200 8.28 10.29 2.53
C GLU A 200 8.12 8.89 3.13
N ALA A 201 6.90 8.35 3.21
CA ALA A 201 6.65 7.01 3.75
C ALA A 201 7.30 5.90 2.91
N THR A 202 7.23 6.00 1.58
CA THR A 202 7.91 5.07 0.67
C THR A 202 9.43 5.18 0.79
N PHE A 203 9.99 6.39 0.85
CA PHE A 203 11.41 6.61 1.12
C PHE A 203 11.86 6.01 2.46
N ILE A 204 11.12 6.29 3.54
CA ILE A 204 11.37 5.70 4.86
C ILE A 204 11.37 4.17 4.77
N ASN A 205 10.38 3.58 4.09
CA ASN A 205 10.23 2.14 3.99
C ASN A 205 11.35 1.46 3.19
N HIS A 206 11.78 2.07 2.06
CA HIS A 206 12.93 1.61 1.29
C HIS A 206 14.22 1.65 2.10
N ASN A 207 14.50 2.76 2.79
CA ASN A 207 15.71 2.88 3.60
C ASN A 207 15.71 1.92 4.79
N PHE A 208 14.59 1.81 5.51
CA PHE A 208 14.48 0.95 6.68
C PHE A 208 14.60 -0.53 6.33
N SER A 209 13.95 -1.00 5.25
CA SER A 209 13.98 -2.42 4.87
C SER A 209 15.39 -2.94 4.64
N GLN A 210 16.28 -2.08 4.13
CA GLN A 210 17.69 -2.39 3.90
C GLN A 210 18.54 -2.10 5.15
N GLN A 211 18.32 -0.99 5.84
CA GLN A 211 19.17 -0.55 6.97
C GLN A 211 19.25 -1.57 8.12
N VAL A 212 18.20 -2.36 8.32
CA VAL A 212 18.13 -3.39 9.36
C VAL A 212 18.78 -4.72 8.96
N LEU A 213 19.44 -4.78 7.81
CA LEU A 213 20.13 -5.95 7.29
C LEU A 213 21.65 -5.85 7.48
N LYS A 214 22.31 -7.01 7.45
CA LYS A 214 23.75 -7.16 7.51
C LYS A 214 24.37 -6.93 6.13
N MET A 215 24.46 -5.67 5.73
CA MET A 215 25.03 -5.29 4.43
C MET A 215 26.50 -5.69 4.31
N GLY A 216 26.84 -6.40 3.23
CA GLY A 216 28.20 -6.85 2.94
C GLY A 216 28.61 -8.16 3.63
N ASP A 217 27.76 -8.72 4.49
CA ASP A 217 27.91 -10.10 4.97
C ASP A 217 27.40 -11.11 3.90
N GLU A 218 27.56 -12.41 4.19
CA GLU A 218 26.99 -13.51 3.40
C GLU A 218 25.47 -13.34 3.17
N LYS A 219 25.01 -13.56 1.93
CA LYS A 219 23.59 -13.53 1.55
C LYS A 219 23.05 -14.96 1.46
N TYR A 220 21.75 -15.11 1.70
CA TYR A 220 21.02 -16.32 1.29
C TYR A 220 20.55 -16.18 -0.15
N GLU A 221 20.98 -17.07 -1.03
CA GLU A 221 20.63 -17.08 -2.45
C GLU A 221 19.59 -18.17 -2.74
N PHE A 222 18.60 -17.86 -3.58
CA PHE A 222 17.71 -18.87 -4.17
C PHE A 222 18.33 -19.51 -5.42
N ASP A 223 17.72 -20.59 -5.93
CA ASP A 223 18.19 -21.38 -7.08
C ASP A 223 18.36 -20.59 -8.40
N LYS A 224 17.80 -19.38 -8.49
CA LYS A 224 17.90 -18.48 -9.64
C LYS A 224 18.31 -17.07 -9.20
N PRO A 225 19.05 -16.31 -10.06
CA PRO A 225 19.35 -14.91 -9.81
C PRO A 225 18.08 -14.05 -9.84
N ASN A 226 18.20 -12.77 -9.50
CA ASN A 226 17.12 -11.80 -9.64
C ASN A 226 16.78 -11.63 -11.15
N PRO A 227 15.53 -11.84 -11.59
CA PRO A 227 15.17 -11.81 -13.01
C PRO A 227 15.10 -10.39 -13.61
N PHE A 228 15.31 -9.36 -12.80
CA PHE A 228 15.26 -7.94 -13.20
C PHE A 228 16.62 -7.24 -13.12
N ALA A 229 17.63 -7.87 -12.52
CA ALA A 229 18.96 -7.29 -12.38
C ALA A 229 19.80 -7.50 -13.65
N GLY A 230 20.44 -6.44 -14.13
CA GLY A 230 21.54 -6.57 -15.09
C GLY A 230 22.77 -7.24 -14.45
N GLU A 231 23.68 -7.78 -15.27
CA GLU A 231 24.89 -8.47 -14.79
C GLU A 231 25.78 -7.56 -13.92
N ASP A 232 25.84 -6.26 -14.23
CA ASP A 232 26.59 -5.25 -13.47
C ASP A 232 25.88 -4.77 -12.19
N ASP A 233 24.55 -4.95 -12.09
CA ASP A 233 23.72 -4.35 -11.04
C ASP A 233 23.59 -5.19 -9.75
N ASP A 234 23.89 -6.51 -9.76
CA ASP A 234 23.63 -7.45 -8.63
C ASP A 234 24.25 -6.99 -7.28
N SER A 235 25.28 -6.12 -7.34
CA SER A 235 25.90 -5.51 -6.16
C SER A 235 25.04 -4.41 -5.50
N VAL A 236 24.27 -3.65 -6.29
CA VAL A 236 23.47 -2.48 -5.88
C VAL A 236 21.97 -2.75 -5.79
N VAL A 237 21.46 -3.87 -6.30
CA VAL A 237 20.07 -4.28 -6.07
C VAL A 237 19.77 -4.44 -4.57
N ALA A 238 18.55 -4.07 -4.17
CA ALA A 238 18.03 -4.30 -2.82
C ALA A 238 17.99 -5.80 -2.47
N SER A 239 18.09 -6.11 -1.17
CA SER A 239 17.79 -7.45 -0.66
C SER A 239 16.33 -7.80 -0.97
N VAL A 240 16.12 -8.82 -1.81
CA VAL A 240 14.79 -9.32 -2.18
C VAL A 240 14.89 -10.76 -2.72
N GLY A 241 13.96 -11.60 -2.29
CA GLY A 241 13.71 -12.93 -2.86
C GLY A 241 12.30 -13.00 -3.45
N TYR A 242 12.20 -13.31 -4.75
CA TYR A 242 10.94 -13.54 -5.45
C TYR A 242 10.56 -15.02 -5.42
N ARG A 243 9.28 -15.28 -5.17
CA ARG A 243 8.68 -16.61 -5.08
C ARG A 243 7.45 -16.66 -5.96
N TYR A 244 7.51 -17.39 -7.07
CA TYR A 244 6.42 -17.56 -8.01
C TYR A 244 5.56 -18.74 -7.57
N ARG A 245 4.29 -18.50 -7.23
CA ARG A 245 3.42 -19.48 -6.57
C ARG A 245 2.15 -19.71 -7.36
N LYS A 246 1.69 -20.97 -7.41
CA LYS A 246 0.43 -21.37 -8.03
C LYS A 246 -0.61 -21.72 -6.96
N TYR A 247 -1.77 -21.10 -7.04
CA TYR A 247 -2.96 -21.40 -6.25
C TYR A 247 -4.06 -21.95 -7.14
N ASN A 248 -4.64 -23.09 -6.76
CA ASN A 248 -5.90 -23.55 -7.33
C ASN A 248 -7.06 -22.88 -6.58
N LEU A 249 -7.88 -22.09 -7.28
CA LEU A 249 -9.03 -21.39 -6.72
C LEU A 249 -10.37 -22.10 -7.01
N GLY A 250 -10.33 -23.30 -7.60
CA GLY A 250 -11.49 -24.10 -8.04
C GLY A 250 -12.06 -23.66 -9.39
N ASN A 251 -12.97 -24.46 -9.96
CA ASN A 251 -13.60 -24.22 -11.27
C ASN A 251 -12.58 -23.80 -12.35
N ASP A 252 -11.50 -24.57 -12.48
CA ASP A 252 -10.42 -24.38 -13.46
C ASP A 252 -9.71 -23.01 -13.42
N ILE A 253 -9.73 -22.30 -12.27
CA ILE A 253 -8.95 -21.08 -12.05
C ILE A 253 -7.62 -21.43 -11.37
N GLU A 254 -6.54 -21.28 -12.13
CA GLU A 254 -5.15 -21.41 -11.67
C GLU A 254 -4.50 -20.01 -11.61
N LEU A 255 -4.38 -19.48 -10.40
CA LEU A 255 -3.71 -18.21 -10.13
C LEU A 255 -2.20 -18.44 -9.97
N ILE A 256 -1.40 -17.73 -10.76
CA ILE A 256 0.04 -17.59 -10.58
C ILE A 256 0.35 -16.19 -10.08
N VAL A 257 1.06 -16.10 -8.96
CA VAL A 257 1.44 -14.84 -8.31
C VAL A 257 2.94 -14.77 -8.07
N ARG A 258 3.55 -13.62 -8.39
CA ARG A 258 4.89 -13.27 -7.88
C ARG A 258 4.76 -12.67 -6.48
N CYS A 259 5.33 -13.35 -5.50
CA CYS A 259 5.39 -12.89 -4.11
C CYS A 259 6.82 -12.52 -3.70
N GLU A 260 6.96 -11.67 -2.68
CA GLU A 260 8.26 -11.14 -2.25
C GLU A 260 8.59 -11.44 -0.77
N HIS A 261 9.86 -11.75 -0.52
CA HIS A 261 10.50 -11.78 0.80
C HIS A 261 11.58 -10.69 0.85
N ASP A 262 11.62 -9.89 1.93
CA ASP A 262 12.58 -8.78 2.03
C ASP A 262 13.95 -9.24 2.57
N ALA A 263 13.97 -10.26 3.43
CA ALA A 263 15.19 -10.76 4.09
C ALA A 263 15.01 -12.17 4.68
N VAL A 264 16.09 -12.73 5.23
CA VAL A 264 16.10 -13.96 6.04
C VAL A 264 16.62 -13.74 7.45
N MET A 265 16.27 -14.62 8.39
CA MET A 265 16.91 -14.69 9.71
C MET A 265 16.87 -16.10 10.28
N TYR A 266 17.83 -16.46 11.14
CA TYR A 266 17.73 -17.69 11.93
C TYR A 266 16.75 -17.51 13.11
N GLY A 267 15.83 -18.44 13.29
CA GLY A 267 14.95 -18.54 14.46
C GLY A 267 15.72 -18.92 15.74
N PRO A 268 15.03 -19.02 16.89
CA PRO A 268 15.66 -19.40 18.17
C PRO A 268 16.31 -20.78 18.16
N ASN A 269 15.80 -21.70 17.34
CA ASN A 269 16.29 -23.08 17.24
C ASN A 269 17.38 -23.27 16.18
N GLY A 270 17.72 -22.23 15.42
CA GLY A 270 18.63 -22.31 14.27
C GLY A 270 17.94 -22.52 12.91
N ASP A 271 16.62 -22.72 12.88
CA ASP A 271 15.84 -22.82 11.64
C ASP A 271 15.93 -21.52 10.81
N LEU A 272 16.10 -21.59 9.49
CA LEU A 272 16.02 -20.42 8.62
C LEU A 272 14.56 -19.96 8.51
N GLN A 273 14.33 -18.64 8.63
CA GLN A 273 13.01 -18.01 8.53
C GLN A 273 13.03 -16.90 7.48
N PHE A 274 12.05 -16.91 6.59
CA PHE A 274 11.83 -15.85 5.61
C PHE A 274 10.98 -14.74 6.23
N ILE A 275 11.37 -13.48 6.01
CA ILE A 275 10.69 -12.35 6.63
C ILE A 275 10.35 -11.25 5.62
N ASN A 276 9.20 -10.62 5.85
CA ASN A 276 8.92 -9.31 5.27
C ASN A 276 9.23 -8.19 6.27
N ILE A 277 9.73 -7.06 5.77
CA ILE A 277 10.11 -5.89 6.57
C ILE A 277 9.38 -4.69 6.00
N LYS A 278 8.49 -4.10 6.80
CA LYS A 278 7.69 -2.92 6.43
C LYS A 278 7.76 -1.86 7.55
N THR A 279 7.38 -0.62 7.28
CA THR A 279 7.73 0.51 8.16
C THR A 279 6.55 1.42 8.44
N LEU A 280 6.21 1.58 9.72
CA LEU A 280 5.27 2.57 10.21
C LEU A 280 5.99 3.90 10.40
N ASN A 281 5.39 4.99 9.92
CA ASN A 281 5.98 6.34 9.95
C ASN A 281 5.13 7.33 10.78
N GLU A 282 5.71 7.94 11.81
CA GLU A 282 5.14 9.04 12.59
C GLU A 282 5.62 10.38 12.02
N TRP A 283 4.68 11.18 11.51
CA TRP A 283 4.94 12.50 10.92
C TRP A 283 4.53 13.65 11.85
N ASP A 284 3.37 13.56 12.50
CA ASP A 284 2.95 14.44 13.60
C ASP A 284 2.08 13.69 14.62
N ALA A 285 2.64 13.44 15.81
CA ALA A 285 1.99 12.75 16.92
C ALA A 285 0.66 13.38 17.39
N ARG A 286 0.38 14.64 17.05
CA ARG A 286 -0.83 15.36 17.48
C ARG A 286 -2.01 15.16 16.53
N TYR A 287 -1.77 14.63 15.34
CA TYR A 287 -2.75 14.60 14.25
C TYR A 287 -3.76 13.44 14.40
N SER A 288 -5.03 13.68 14.06
CA SER A 288 -6.15 12.71 14.07
C SER A 288 -6.18 11.73 15.27
N GLY A 289 -5.92 12.23 16.49
CA GLY A 289 -5.89 11.41 17.70
C GLY A 289 -4.66 10.50 17.83
N GLY A 290 -3.56 10.93 17.21
CA GLY A 290 -2.24 10.32 17.33
C GLY A 290 -1.75 10.19 18.77
N VAL A 291 -0.71 9.37 18.91
CA VAL A 291 -0.09 9.01 20.18
C VAL A 291 1.40 9.22 19.98
N ASP A 292 2.06 10.06 20.79
CA ASP A 292 3.50 10.29 20.69
C ASP A 292 4.30 9.00 20.95
N TRP A 293 4.98 8.49 19.92
CA TRP A 293 5.70 7.23 20.01
C TRP A 293 6.86 7.32 21.00
N ARG A 294 7.54 8.46 21.13
CA ARG A 294 8.71 8.59 22.03
C ARG A 294 8.35 8.37 23.50
N SER A 295 7.20 8.87 23.95
CA SER A 295 6.71 8.60 25.32
C SER A 295 5.92 7.30 25.48
N LYS A 296 5.46 6.66 24.39
CA LYS A 296 4.48 5.56 24.47
C LYS A 296 4.92 4.20 23.91
N LEU A 297 5.87 4.13 22.98
CA LEU A 297 6.22 2.87 22.31
C LEU A 297 6.84 1.81 23.25
N ASP A 298 7.55 2.26 24.29
CA ASP A 298 8.17 1.40 25.31
C ASP A 298 7.19 0.96 26.43
N ILE A 299 6.12 1.74 26.68
CA ILE A 299 5.24 1.55 27.86
C ILE A 299 3.84 1.06 27.44
N GLN A 300 3.36 1.49 26.27
CA GLN A 300 2.00 1.29 25.77
C GLN A 300 2.02 0.91 24.27
N ARG A 301 2.93 0.02 23.87
CA ARG A 301 3.12 -0.42 22.47
C ARG A 301 1.83 -0.85 21.77
N GLY A 302 0.94 -1.56 22.49
CA GLY A 302 -0.37 -1.97 21.96
C GLY A 302 -1.31 -0.78 21.65
N ALA A 303 -1.20 0.33 22.37
CA ALA A 303 -1.99 1.54 22.10
C ALA A 303 -1.45 2.32 20.89
N VAL A 304 -0.13 2.37 20.70
CA VAL A 304 0.50 2.89 19.49
C VAL A 304 0.02 2.09 18.27
N LEU A 305 0.18 0.77 18.31
CA LEU A 305 -0.24 -0.11 17.23
C LEU A 305 -1.76 -0.04 16.96
N ALA A 306 -2.61 0.05 17.98
CA ALA A 306 -4.05 0.23 17.78
C ALA A 306 -4.41 1.55 17.08
N THR A 307 -3.63 2.61 17.31
CA THR A 307 -3.78 3.90 16.61
C THR A 307 -3.38 3.76 15.15
N GLU A 308 -2.27 3.07 14.87
CA GLU A 308 -1.81 2.81 13.50
C GLU A 308 -2.76 1.88 12.72
N LEU A 309 -3.29 0.85 13.36
CA LEU A 309 -4.30 -0.04 12.76
C LEU A 309 -5.58 0.67 12.36
N LYS A 310 -5.97 1.70 13.11
CA LYS A 310 -7.09 2.56 12.80
C LYS A 310 -6.76 3.52 11.65
N ASN A 311 -5.61 4.21 11.72
CA ASN A 311 -5.28 5.30 10.81
C ASN A 311 -4.73 4.82 9.45
N ASN A 312 -4.12 3.63 9.40
CA ASN A 312 -3.42 3.08 8.24
C ASN A 312 -3.97 1.69 7.83
N SER A 313 -5.26 1.41 8.07
CA SER A 313 -5.86 0.06 8.01
C SER A 313 -5.66 -0.63 6.65
N CYS A 314 -5.84 0.09 5.54
CA CYS A 314 -5.61 -0.41 4.19
C CYS A 314 -4.14 -0.82 3.99
N LYS A 315 -3.18 0.09 4.28
CA LYS A 315 -1.74 -0.14 4.18
C LYS A 315 -1.27 -1.37 4.96
N LEU A 316 -1.66 -1.49 6.23
CA LEU A 316 -1.27 -2.64 7.06
C LEU A 316 -1.92 -3.94 6.58
N SER A 317 -3.14 -3.87 6.04
CA SER A 317 -3.83 -5.03 5.47
C SER A 317 -3.15 -5.50 4.18
N LYS A 318 -2.75 -4.59 3.27
CA LYS A 318 -1.97 -4.92 2.06
C LYS A 318 -0.69 -5.67 2.42
N TRP A 319 0.12 -5.11 3.32
CA TRP A 319 1.37 -5.75 3.77
C TRP A 319 1.15 -7.15 4.37
N THR A 320 0.09 -7.31 5.18
CA THR A 320 -0.22 -8.60 5.79
C THR A 320 -0.60 -9.65 4.74
N ILE A 321 -1.35 -9.25 3.70
CA ILE A 321 -1.69 -10.12 2.58
C ILE A 321 -0.45 -10.52 1.79
N CYS A 322 0.43 -9.57 1.42
CA CYS A 322 1.70 -9.89 0.74
C CYS A 322 2.51 -10.93 1.54
N SER A 323 2.62 -10.79 2.87
CA SER A 323 3.34 -11.75 3.72
C SER A 323 2.66 -13.12 3.85
N LEU A 324 1.34 -13.19 3.73
CA LEU A 324 0.60 -14.45 3.68
C LEU A 324 0.74 -15.14 2.32
N LEU A 325 0.70 -14.37 1.23
CA LEU A 325 0.91 -14.88 -0.14
C LEU A 325 2.36 -15.34 -0.36
N SER A 326 3.36 -14.60 0.13
CA SER A 326 4.76 -15.05 0.11
C SER A 326 5.01 -16.24 1.02
N GLY A 327 4.16 -16.47 2.03
CA GLY A 327 4.36 -17.50 3.03
C GLY A 327 5.54 -17.19 3.94
N SER A 328 5.71 -15.92 4.32
CA SER A 328 6.75 -15.49 5.26
C SER A 328 6.48 -15.99 6.67
N ASP A 329 7.52 -16.44 7.35
CA ASP A 329 7.45 -16.87 8.76
C ASP A 329 7.14 -15.71 9.69
N GLN A 330 7.67 -14.52 9.40
CA GLN A 330 7.42 -13.28 10.16
C GLN A 330 7.17 -12.09 9.25
N ILE A 331 6.34 -11.16 9.73
CA ILE A 331 6.33 -9.76 9.30
C ILE A 331 6.95 -8.91 10.43
N LYS A 332 7.98 -8.13 10.10
CA LYS A 332 8.64 -7.18 11.00
C LYS A 332 8.23 -5.75 10.63
N PHE A 333 7.84 -4.98 11.64
CA PHE A 333 7.54 -3.56 11.53
C PHE A 333 8.63 -2.71 12.19
N GLY A 334 9.16 -1.75 11.44
CA GLY A 334 9.91 -0.63 11.99
C GLY A 334 8.97 0.48 12.46
N TYR A 335 9.29 1.11 13.59
CA TYR A 335 8.67 2.36 14.03
C TYR A 335 9.66 3.50 13.78
N VAL A 336 9.43 4.29 12.74
CA VAL A 336 10.26 5.43 12.36
C VAL A 336 9.49 6.73 12.58
N SER A 337 10.13 7.74 13.17
CA SER A 337 9.54 9.06 13.42
C SER A 337 10.43 10.16 12.85
N ARG A 338 9.84 11.26 12.36
CA ARG A 338 10.59 12.51 12.10
C ARG A 338 11.35 12.93 13.37
N VAL A 339 12.56 13.49 13.22
CA VAL A 339 13.30 14.06 14.37
C VAL A 339 12.54 15.26 14.96
N HIS A 340 11.94 16.07 14.08
CA HIS A 340 11.05 17.15 14.45
C HIS A 340 9.87 17.18 13.47
N TYR A 341 8.64 17.38 13.94
CA TYR A 341 7.42 17.27 13.11
C TYR A 341 7.38 18.20 11.88
N ARG A 342 8.18 19.28 11.86
CA ARG A 342 8.35 20.21 10.74
C ARG A 342 9.51 19.87 9.78
N ASP A 343 10.19 18.76 9.99
CA ASP A 343 11.37 18.34 9.24
C ASP A 343 11.12 16.92 8.70
N SER A 344 10.83 16.83 7.40
CA SER A 344 10.63 15.58 6.68
C SER A 344 11.92 15.00 6.07
N ALA A 345 13.09 15.59 6.35
CA ALA A 345 14.38 15.14 5.84
C ALA A 345 15.15 14.25 6.84
N ASN A 346 14.89 14.39 8.13
CA ASN A 346 15.60 13.66 9.19
C ASN A 346 14.66 12.76 10.00
N HIS A 347 14.96 11.46 10.05
CA HIS A 347 14.16 10.45 10.76
C HIS A 347 15.00 9.60 11.70
N VAL A 348 14.34 9.02 12.71
CA VAL A 348 14.93 8.10 13.68
C VAL A 348 14.07 6.84 13.85
N ILE A 349 14.75 5.70 13.96
CA ILE A 349 14.18 4.40 14.30
C ILE A 349 14.01 4.36 15.81
N LEU A 350 12.76 4.30 16.27
CA LEU A 350 12.37 4.26 17.68
C LEU A 350 12.26 2.82 18.23
N GLY A 351 12.16 1.83 17.34
CA GLY A 351 12.14 0.40 17.70
C GLY A 351 11.60 -0.47 16.59
N THR A 352 11.58 -1.79 16.84
CA THR A 352 10.98 -2.79 15.95
C THR A 352 9.95 -3.64 16.68
N GLN A 353 9.08 -4.30 15.91
CA GLN A 353 8.16 -5.33 16.41
C GLN A 353 7.99 -6.41 15.35
N GLN A 354 7.77 -7.65 15.78
CA GLN A 354 7.61 -8.81 14.90
C GLN A 354 6.30 -9.54 15.21
N PHE A 355 5.72 -10.15 14.19
CA PHE A 355 4.53 -10.99 14.27
C PHE A 355 4.62 -12.14 13.27
N LYS A 356 3.94 -13.26 13.53
CA LYS A 356 3.55 -14.17 12.43
C LYS A 356 2.46 -13.48 11.60
N PRO A 357 2.49 -13.54 10.26
CA PRO A 357 1.46 -12.90 9.43
C PRO A 357 0.03 -13.39 9.73
N THR A 358 -0.15 -14.67 10.08
CA THR A 358 -1.45 -15.26 10.46
C THR A 358 -1.98 -14.75 11.80
N GLU A 359 -1.11 -14.60 12.80
CA GLU A 359 -1.46 -14.01 14.11
C GLU A 359 -1.82 -12.53 13.95
N PHE A 360 -1.07 -11.80 13.12
CA PHE A 360 -1.35 -10.39 12.83
C PHE A 360 -2.64 -10.20 12.03
N ALA A 361 -2.91 -11.02 11.00
CA ALA A 361 -4.17 -10.99 10.26
C ALA A 361 -5.40 -11.08 11.18
N ASN A 362 -5.37 -12.00 12.14
CA ASN A 362 -6.41 -12.12 13.17
C ASN A 362 -6.49 -10.86 14.05
N GLN A 363 -5.36 -10.30 14.49
CA GLN A 363 -5.32 -9.07 15.28
C GLN A 363 -5.92 -7.85 14.54
N ILE A 364 -5.77 -7.78 13.21
CA ILE A 364 -6.30 -6.68 12.38
C ILE A 364 -7.69 -6.98 11.79
N ASN A 365 -8.33 -8.07 12.24
CA ASN A 365 -9.62 -8.59 11.77
C ASN A 365 -9.65 -8.79 10.23
N LEU A 366 -8.55 -9.29 9.64
CA LEU A 366 -8.42 -9.63 8.23
C LEU A 366 -8.68 -11.13 8.03
N SER A 367 -9.76 -11.46 7.32
CA SER A 367 -10.08 -12.83 6.92
C SER A 367 -9.54 -13.12 5.53
N MET A 368 -8.71 -14.16 5.39
CA MET A 368 -8.25 -14.62 4.08
C MET A 368 -9.39 -15.22 3.26
N ASP A 369 -10.39 -15.87 3.87
CA ASP A 369 -11.55 -16.38 3.14
C ASP A 369 -12.32 -15.23 2.45
N ASN A 370 -12.47 -14.08 3.12
CA ASN A 370 -13.07 -12.88 2.51
C ASN A 370 -12.17 -12.29 1.41
N ALA A 371 -10.85 -12.20 1.64
CA ALA A 371 -9.89 -11.74 0.65
C ALA A 371 -9.93 -12.58 -0.64
N TRP A 372 -9.90 -13.91 -0.50
CA TRP A 372 -10.04 -14.84 -1.62
C TRP A 372 -11.43 -14.74 -2.27
N GLY A 373 -12.50 -14.59 -1.50
CA GLY A 373 -13.86 -14.39 -2.01
C GLY A 373 -14.00 -13.13 -2.88
N ILE A 374 -13.38 -12.02 -2.46
CA ILE A 374 -13.34 -10.77 -3.22
C ILE A 374 -12.56 -10.96 -4.53
N LEU A 375 -11.33 -11.50 -4.46
CA LEU A 375 -10.51 -11.73 -5.64
C LEU A 375 -11.21 -12.68 -6.64
N ARG A 376 -11.80 -13.77 -6.14
CA ARG A 376 -12.55 -14.74 -6.94
C ARG A 376 -13.73 -14.10 -7.68
N CYS A 377 -14.51 -13.25 -7.01
CA CYS A 377 -15.63 -12.54 -7.62
C CYS A 377 -15.19 -11.62 -8.77
N ILE A 378 -14.03 -10.96 -8.63
CA ILE A 378 -13.43 -10.12 -9.67
C ILE A 378 -12.95 -10.97 -10.85
N ILE A 379 -12.20 -12.05 -10.60
CA ILE A 379 -11.74 -13.00 -11.63
C ILE A 379 -12.92 -13.59 -12.41
N ASP A 380 -13.95 -14.09 -11.72
CA ASP A 380 -15.15 -14.67 -12.33
C ASP A 380 -15.98 -13.65 -13.14
N THR A 381 -15.82 -12.36 -12.88
CA THR A 381 -16.43 -11.30 -13.68
C THR A 381 -15.59 -11.08 -14.94
N CYS A 382 -14.28 -10.87 -14.80
CA CYS A 382 -13.36 -10.63 -15.91
C CYS A 382 -13.31 -11.82 -16.91
N MET A 383 -13.36 -13.06 -16.42
CA MET A 383 -13.44 -14.27 -17.26
C MET A 383 -14.72 -14.36 -18.12
N LYS A 384 -15.74 -13.51 -17.92
CA LYS A 384 -16.97 -13.50 -18.72
C LYS A 384 -17.02 -12.44 -19.84
N LEU A 385 -16.09 -11.47 -19.89
CA LEU A 385 -16.31 -10.19 -20.61
C LEU A 385 -16.10 -10.14 -22.13
N LYS A 386 -15.54 -11.18 -22.77
CA LYS A 386 -14.71 -11.15 -24.02
C LYS A 386 -13.22 -10.89 -23.71
N GLU A 387 -12.40 -10.86 -24.75
CA GLU A 387 -10.99 -10.43 -24.78
C GLU A 387 -10.91 -8.92 -25.03
N GLY A 388 -9.85 -8.27 -24.52
CA GLY A 388 -9.66 -6.81 -24.54
C GLY A 388 -9.04 -6.27 -23.25
N LYS A 389 -8.90 -4.94 -23.17
CA LYS A 389 -8.36 -4.20 -22.02
C LYS A 389 -9.47 -3.66 -21.11
N TYR A 390 -9.30 -3.82 -19.80
CA TYR A 390 -10.24 -3.36 -18.78
C TYR A 390 -9.53 -2.58 -17.67
N LEU A 391 -10.27 -1.74 -16.96
CA LEU A 391 -9.77 -1.04 -15.77
C LEU A 391 -10.66 -1.32 -14.56
N ILE A 392 -10.07 -1.86 -13.50
CA ILE A 392 -10.71 -1.90 -12.17
C ILE A 392 -10.30 -0.63 -11.43
N MET A 393 -11.24 0.27 -11.17
CA MET A 393 -10.98 1.50 -10.42
C MET A 393 -11.88 1.59 -9.19
N LYS A 394 -11.29 1.97 -8.06
CA LYS A 394 -12.06 2.37 -6.87
C LYS A 394 -12.49 3.83 -6.98
N ASP A 395 -13.77 4.10 -6.73
CA ASP A 395 -14.35 5.45 -6.73
C ASP A 395 -13.77 6.30 -5.58
N PRO A 396 -13.19 7.49 -5.84
CA PRO A 396 -12.55 8.32 -4.81
C PRO A 396 -13.47 8.75 -3.67
N ASN A 397 -14.78 8.85 -3.92
CA ASN A 397 -15.75 9.46 -3.02
C ASN A 397 -16.88 8.52 -2.61
N LYS A 398 -16.96 7.30 -3.19
CA LYS A 398 -17.95 6.27 -2.85
C LYS A 398 -17.27 4.94 -2.52
N SER A 399 -17.90 4.16 -1.65
CA SER A 399 -17.43 2.83 -1.24
C SER A 399 -17.81 1.74 -2.26
N VAL A 400 -17.27 1.86 -3.47
CA VAL A 400 -17.55 1.00 -4.64
C VAL A 400 -16.28 0.86 -5.50
N ILE A 401 -16.05 -0.33 -6.06
CA ILE A 401 -15.13 -0.53 -7.19
C ILE A 401 -15.96 -0.70 -8.46
N ARG A 402 -15.45 -0.17 -9.58
CA ARG A 402 -16.05 -0.32 -10.91
C ARG A 402 -15.08 -1.02 -11.84
N ILE A 403 -15.62 -1.85 -12.71
CA ILE A 403 -14.89 -2.39 -13.86
C ILE A 403 -15.31 -1.60 -15.09
N TYR A 404 -14.35 -1.02 -15.80
CA TYR A 404 -14.56 -0.33 -17.07
C TYR A 404 -14.01 -1.18 -18.23
N ASP A 405 -14.75 -1.23 -19.33
CA ASP A 405 -14.27 -1.59 -20.67
C ASP A 405 -13.63 -0.34 -21.27
N ILE A 406 -12.36 -0.44 -21.68
CA ILE A 406 -11.55 0.67 -22.17
C ILE A 406 -10.94 0.33 -23.54
N PRO A 407 -10.79 1.30 -24.46
CA PRO A 407 -10.08 1.07 -25.72
C PRO A 407 -8.68 0.47 -25.47
N ASP A 408 -8.27 -0.50 -26.29
CA ASP A 408 -7.01 -1.22 -26.08
C ASP A 408 -5.81 -0.27 -26.05
N ASN A 409 -5.77 0.77 -26.89
CA ASN A 409 -4.73 1.80 -26.89
C ASN A 409 -4.73 2.75 -25.67
N THR A 410 -5.62 2.57 -24.69
CA THR A 410 -5.62 3.40 -23.49
C THR A 410 -4.40 3.07 -22.63
N PHE A 411 -3.59 4.09 -22.29
CA PHE A 411 -2.32 4.00 -21.57
C PHE A 411 -1.16 3.34 -22.34
N GLU A 412 -1.29 3.16 -23.64
CA GLU A 412 -0.11 3.05 -24.50
C GLU A 412 0.44 4.48 -24.70
N THR A 413 1.76 4.62 -24.67
CA THR A 413 2.48 5.84 -25.06
C THR A 413 2.62 5.82 -26.58
N ASP A 414 2.42 6.97 -27.23
CA ASP A 414 2.48 7.11 -28.68
C ASP A 414 3.95 7.12 -29.19
N ASP A 415 4.76 6.15 -28.76
CA ASP A 415 6.20 6.01 -29.08
C ASP A 415 6.46 5.49 -30.52
N GLU A 416 5.45 5.54 -31.40
CA GLU A 416 5.52 5.14 -32.82
C GLU A 416 5.41 6.33 -33.81
N GLU A 417 5.29 7.59 -33.34
CA GLU A 417 5.19 8.78 -34.22
C GLU A 417 6.52 9.57 -34.42
N GLU A 418 7.68 9.11 -33.93
CA GLU A 418 8.99 9.80 -34.09
C GLU A 418 10.00 9.11 -35.07
N GLU A 419 9.54 8.35 -36.09
CA GLU A 419 10.42 7.76 -37.13
C GLU A 419 10.03 8.09 -38.61
N GLU A 420 9.27 9.16 -38.89
CA GLU A 420 9.10 9.70 -40.25
C GLU A 420 9.14 11.24 -40.27
N ASP A 421 10.33 11.84 -40.49
CA ASP A 421 10.58 13.10 -41.23
C ASP A 421 12.02 13.61 -40.94
N ASP A 422 13.03 13.08 -41.64
CA ASP A 422 14.41 13.63 -41.64
C ASP A 422 15.14 13.28 -42.97
N ASP A 423 14.53 13.66 -44.10
CA ASP A 423 15.08 13.57 -45.47
C ASP A 423 14.64 14.84 -46.28
N GLU A 424 14.98 16.04 -45.81
CA GLU A 424 14.99 17.25 -46.65
C GLU A 424 16.41 17.49 -47.19
N GLU A 425 16.59 17.27 -48.51
CA GLU A 425 17.84 17.51 -49.23
C GLU A 425 18.15 19.03 -49.32
N GLU A 426 19.24 19.51 -48.71
CA GLU A 426 19.77 20.86 -48.97
C GLU A 426 20.47 20.92 -50.35
N GLU A 427 19.75 21.40 -51.38
CA GLU A 427 20.37 21.85 -52.63
C GLU A 427 21.09 23.20 -52.41
N GLU A 428 22.42 23.20 -52.30
CA GLU A 428 23.25 24.41 -52.39
C GLU A 428 23.39 24.87 -53.86
N GLU A 429 22.74 25.99 -54.23
CA GLU A 429 23.05 26.76 -55.45
C GLU A 429 23.76 28.10 -55.13
N ASP A 430 24.65 28.50 -56.04
CA ASP A 430 25.24 29.84 -56.27
C ASP A 430 26.23 30.44 -55.23
N GLU A 431 27.34 31.10 -55.62
CA GLU A 431 28.03 31.30 -56.90
C GLU A 431 29.52 31.70 -56.63
N PRO A 432 30.43 31.77 -57.64
CA PRO A 432 31.87 32.00 -57.42
C PRO A 432 32.31 33.48 -57.44
N GLU A 433 33.29 33.86 -56.61
CA GLU A 433 34.02 35.13 -56.74
C GLU A 433 35.50 34.97 -57.18
N ALA A 434 35.80 35.62 -58.32
CA ALA A 434 37.02 36.33 -58.74
C ALA A 434 38.43 35.72 -58.52
#